data_AF-A0A368GM83-F1
#
_entry.id   AF-A0A368GM83-F1
#
_cell.length_a   1.000
_cell.length_b   1.000
_cell.length_c   1.000
_cell.angle_alpha   90.00
_cell.angle_beta   90.00
_cell.angle_gamma   90.00
#
_symmetry.space_group_name_H-M   'P 1'
#
loop_
_entity.id
_entity.type
_entity.pdbx_description
1 polymer ?
#
loop_
_entity_poly.entity_id
_entity_poly.type
_entity_poly.pdbx_seq_one_letter_code
_entity_poly.pdbx_strand_id
1 'polypeptide(L)'
;MTIILLIVDTSASMAQKTYLGTSYLDVARNIIDALQKQRMKDVATRGYDRFFLITTEEYPACIKSGWRESSAVLHEQLKRLRPRGRGSISDAFMNALKFINVHRAQTGIDNYGCGRFPTYFEPVVLFAITDSTSVADIPPDFRVGILE
;
A
#
# COMPACT_ATOMS: atom_id res chain seq x y z
N MET A 1 11.59 12.69 3.52
CA MET A 1 10.19 12.40 3.16
C MET A 1 10.15 10.96 2.69
N THR A 2 9.49 10.08 3.43
CA THR A 2 9.33 8.67 3.04
C THR A 2 7.92 8.47 2.52
N ILE A 3 7.79 7.76 1.40
CA ILE A 3 6.49 7.31 0.92
C ILE A 3 6.23 5.93 1.52
N ILE A 4 5.14 5.81 2.27
CA ILE A 4 4.61 4.56 2.80
C ILE A 4 3.42 4.16 1.93
N LEU A 5 3.63 3.17 1.07
CA LEU A 5 2.59 2.68 0.16
C LEU A 5 1.96 1.43 0.77
N LEU A 6 0.68 1.55 1.11
CA LEU A 6 -0.13 0.50 1.71
C LEU A 6 -0.92 -0.19 0.59
N ILE A 7 -0.59 -1.45 0.33
CA ILE A 7 -1.35 -2.33 -0.56
C ILE A 7 -2.27 -3.18 0.33
N VAL A 8 -3.57 -2.99 0.18
CA VAL A 8 -4.57 -3.72 0.98
C VAL A 8 -5.36 -4.63 0.07
N ASP A 9 -5.36 -5.93 0.39
CA ASP A 9 -6.25 -6.85 -0.28
C ASP A 9 -7.70 -6.60 0.14
N THR A 10 -8.56 -6.36 -0.85
CA THR A 10 -10.00 -6.19 -0.69
C THR A 10 -10.78 -7.36 -1.30
N SER A 11 -10.12 -8.47 -1.60
CA SER A 11 -10.74 -9.70 -2.08
C SER A 11 -11.85 -10.22 -1.15
N ALA A 12 -12.73 -11.07 -1.69
CA ALA A 12 -13.81 -11.67 -0.91
C ALA A 12 -13.31 -12.55 0.25
N SER A 13 -12.12 -13.15 0.14
CA SER A 13 -11.50 -13.97 1.19
C SER A 13 -11.14 -13.16 2.43
N MET A 14 -10.87 -11.87 2.29
CA MET A 14 -10.65 -10.94 3.41
C MET A 14 -11.92 -10.69 4.27
N ALA A 15 -13.09 -11.19 3.84
CA ALA A 15 -14.31 -11.19 4.66
C ALA A 15 -14.32 -12.27 5.76
N GLN A 16 -13.36 -13.21 5.74
CA GLN A 16 -13.26 -14.26 6.74
C GLN A 16 -13.07 -13.67 8.14
N LYS A 17 -13.76 -14.27 9.12
CA LYS A 17 -13.74 -13.84 10.51
C LYS A 17 -12.63 -14.53 11.30
N THR A 18 -11.98 -13.76 12.15
CA THR A 18 -11.09 -14.26 13.20
C THR A 18 -11.89 -14.84 14.37
N TYR A 19 -11.20 -15.48 15.31
CA TYR A 19 -11.80 -15.96 16.57
C TYR A 19 -12.45 -14.83 17.39
N LEU A 20 -12.02 -13.58 17.19
CA LEU A 20 -12.59 -12.39 17.84
C LEU A 20 -13.87 -11.88 17.15
N GLY A 21 -14.32 -12.52 16.07
CA GLY A 21 -15.50 -12.13 15.31
C GLY A 21 -15.29 -10.94 14.35
N THR A 22 -14.09 -10.36 14.30
CA THR A 22 -13.70 -9.31 13.33
C THR A 22 -13.24 -9.93 12.02
N SER A 23 -13.48 -9.25 10.88
CA SER A 23 -12.97 -9.72 9.59
C SER A 23 -11.46 -9.46 9.43
N TYR A 24 -10.78 -10.20 8.55
CA TYR A 24 -9.38 -9.91 8.22
C TYR A 24 -9.19 -8.48 7.68
N LEU A 25 -10.15 -7.97 6.92
CA LEU A 25 -10.13 -6.57 6.47
C LEU A 25 -10.22 -5.58 7.65
N ASP A 26 -11.01 -5.87 8.68
CA ASP A 26 -11.07 -5.01 9.89
C ASP A 26 -9.73 -5.03 10.64
N VAL A 27 -9.07 -6.19 10.71
CA VAL A 27 -7.72 -6.31 11.28
C VAL A 27 -6.71 -5.50 10.45
N ALA A 28 -6.77 -5.58 9.11
CA ALA A 28 -5.91 -4.79 8.23
C ALA A 28 -6.09 -3.28 8.45
N ARG A 29 -7.33 -2.79 8.57
CA ARG A 29 -7.60 -1.37 8.90
C ARG A 29 -6.97 -0.97 10.23
N ASN A 30 -7.11 -1.81 11.26
CA ASN A 30 -6.53 -1.53 12.58
C ASN A 30 -5.00 -1.47 12.54
N ILE A 31 -4.34 -2.34 11.76
CA ILE A 31 -2.89 -2.32 11.57
C ILE A 31 -2.46 -1.00 10.93
N ILE A 32 -3.16 -0.57 9.87
CA ILE A 32 -2.85 0.68 9.16
C ILE A 32 -3.04 1.89 10.08
N ASP A 33 -4.16 1.96 10.80
CA ASP A 33 -4.43 3.03 11.75
C ASP A 33 -3.37 3.07 12.88
N ALA A 34 -2.95 1.92 13.38
CA ALA A 34 -1.89 1.83 14.40
C ALA A 34 -0.54 2.30 13.85
N LEU A 35 -0.18 1.87 12.63
CA LEU A 35 1.05 2.25 11.96
C LEU A 35 1.10 3.77 11.72
N GLN A 36 0.01 4.36 11.24
CA GLN A 36 -0.09 5.80 11.04
C GLN A 36 0.03 6.55 12.37
N LYS A 37 -0.69 6.12 13.42
CA LYS A 37 -0.59 6.74 14.75
C LYS A 37 0.81 6.65 15.33
N GLN A 38 1.52 5.54 15.13
CA GLN A 38 2.89 5.38 15.59
C GLN A 38 3.84 6.33 14.86
N ARG A 39 3.73 6.45 13.53
CA ARG A 39 4.53 7.40 12.72
C ARG A 39 4.25 8.87 13.05
N MET A 40 3.04 9.20 13.48
CA MET A 40 2.69 10.55 13.92
C MET A 40 3.23 10.91 15.32
N LYS A 41 3.55 9.91 16.15
CA LYS A 41 4.17 10.13 17.48
C LYS A 41 5.65 10.43 17.38
N ASP A 42 6.34 9.87 16.39
CA ASP A 42 7.78 10.07 16.21
C ASP A 42 8.07 11.46 15.63
N VAL A 43 8.92 12.22 16.32
CA VAL A 43 9.28 13.61 16.00
C VAL A 43 10.02 13.71 14.67
N ALA A 44 10.78 12.67 14.29
CA ALA A 44 11.53 12.67 13.04
C ALA A 44 10.65 12.49 11.80
N THR A 45 9.52 11.79 11.94
CA THR A 45 8.64 11.41 10.82
C THR A 45 7.32 12.18 10.79
N ARG A 46 6.94 12.81 11.91
CA ARG A 46 5.67 13.53 12.05
C ARG A 46 5.53 14.63 11.00
N GLY A 47 4.56 14.45 10.09
CA GLY A 47 4.22 15.41 9.03
C GLY A 47 5.11 15.35 7.79
N TYR A 48 6.16 14.53 7.80
CA TYR A 48 7.05 14.34 6.65
C TYR A 48 6.71 13.09 5.83
N ASP A 49 6.17 12.05 6.46
CA ASP A 49 5.82 10.80 5.77
C ASP A 49 4.48 10.93 5.03
N ARG A 50 4.43 10.36 3.83
CA ARG A 50 3.23 10.32 2.99
C ARG A 50 2.69 8.91 2.91
N PHE A 51 1.39 8.76 3.11
CA PHE A 51 0.72 7.46 3.02
C PHE A 51 -0.08 7.38 1.73
N PHE A 52 0.17 6.34 0.94
CA PHE A 52 -0.67 5.99 -0.21
C PHE A 52 -1.44 4.71 0.09
N LEU A 53 -2.65 4.61 -0.45
CA LEU A 53 -3.50 3.43 -0.29
C LEU A 53 -3.91 2.91 -1.66
N ILE A 54 -3.51 1.68 -1.95
CA ILE A 54 -3.85 0.95 -3.15
C ILE A 54 -4.55 -0.35 -2.76
N THR A 55 -5.62 -0.68 -3.46
CA THR A 55 -6.37 -1.93 -3.26
C THR A 55 -6.17 -2.90 -4.43
N THR A 56 -6.64 -4.13 -4.28
CA THR A 56 -6.60 -5.17 -5.31
C THR A 56 -7.68 -5.05 -6.39
N GLU A 57 -8.38 -3.91 -6.45
CA GLU A 57 -9.36 -3.61 -7.49
C GLU A 57 -8.69 -3.32 -8.85
N GLU A 58 -9.51 -3.23 -9.90
CA GLU A 58 -9.03 -2.86 -11.23
C GLU A 58 -8.63 -1.37 -11.29
N TYR A 59 -7.62 -1.06 -12.11
CA TYR A 59 -7.22 0.32 -12.37
C TYR A 59 -8.31 1.05 -13.17
N PRO A 60 -8.71 2.29 -12.81
CA PRO A 60 -8.10 3.21 -11.84
C PRO A 60 -8.68 3.14 -10.42
N ALA A 61 -9.74 2.36 -10.18
CA ALA A 61 -10.42 2.29 -8.89
C ALA A 61 -9.53 1.76 -7.74
N CYS A 62 -8.44 1.05 -8.08
CA CYS A 62 -7.43 0.58 -7.14
C CYS A 62 -6.77 1.70 -6.31
N ILE A 63 -6.66 2.93 -6.82
CA ILE A 63 -6.03 4.03 -6.09
C ILE A 63 -7.08 4.70 -5.21
N LYS A 64 -7.01 4.45 -3.90
CA LYS A 64 -7.95 5.04 -2.93
C LYS A 64 -7.42 6.31 -2.31
N SER A 65 -6.10 6.33 -2.06
CA SER A 65 -5.43 7.52 -1.59
C SER A 65 -4.11 7.73 -2.30
N GLY A 66 -3.98 8.87 -2.98
CA GLY A 66 -2.85 9.20 -3.83
C GLY A 66 -2.05 10.41 -3.37
N TRP A 67 -1.50 11.11 -4.34
CA TRP A 67 -0.64 12.28 -4.12
C TRP A 67 -1.41 13.46 -3.55
N ARG A 68 -0.78 14.21 -2.62
CA ARG A 68 -1.33 15.42 -1.97
C ARG A 68 -2.58 15.22 -1.11
N GLU A 69 -2.93 13.99 -0.80
CA GLU A 69 -4.05 13.73 0.09
C GLU A 69 -3.66 13.83 1.56
N SER A 70 -4.61 14.29 2.38
CA SER A 70 -4.41 14.40 3.82
C SER A 70 -4.64 13.05 4.51
N SER A 71 -4.09 12.93 5.73
CA SER A 71 -4.34 11.77 6.59
C SER A 71 -5.83 11.52 6.86
N ALA A 72 -6.68 12.56 6.77
CA ALA A 72 -8.12 12.42 6.94
C ALA A 72 -8.78 11.67 5.78
N VAL A 73 -8.35 11.94 4.53
CA VAL A 73 -8.86 11.23 3.34
C VAL A 73 -8.51 9.75 3.42
N LEU A 74 -7.27 9.43 3.80
CA LEU A 74 -6.86 8.03 4.02
C LEU A 74 -7.80 7.31 5.00
N HIS A 75 -8.06 7.91 6.15
CA HIS A 75 -8.89 7.28 7.19
C HIS A 75 -10.36 7.14 6.75
N GLU A 76 -10.88 8.08 5.96
CA GLU A 76 -12.21 7.97 5.34
C GLU A 76 -12.25 6.82 4.33
N GLN A 77 -11.22 6.69 3.48
CA GLN A 77 -11.12 5.62 2.50
C GLN A 77 -10.97 4.24 3.14
N LEU A 78 -10.19 4.13 4.22
CA LEU A 78 -10.07 2.90 5.00
C LEU A 78 -11.42 2.42 5.54
N LYS A 79 -12.25 3.33 6.05
CA LYS A 79 -13.62 3.01 6.51
C LYS A 79 -14.54 2.55 5.37
N ARG A 80 -14.32 3.04 4.15
CA ARG A 80 -15.10 2.69 2.96
C ARG A 80 -14.71 1.36 2.33
N LEU A 81 -13.52 0.82 2.63
CA LEU A 81 -13.09 -0.48 2.11
C LEU A 81 -14.15 -1.53 2.42
N ARG A 82 -14.47 -2.39 1.46
CA ARG A 82 -15.35 -3.55 1.66
C ARG A 82 -14.76 -4.75 0.94
N PRO A 83 -14.87 -5.96 1.50
CA PRO A 83 -14.40 -7.15 0.82
C PRO A 83 -15.31 -7.43 -0.37
N ARG A 84 -14.75 -7.41 -1.59
CA ARG A 84 -15.46 -7.58 -2.86
C ARG A 84 -14.57 -8.17 -3.94
N GLY A 85 -15.16 -9.07 -4.72
CA GLY A 85 -14.53 -9.60 -5.93
C GLY A 85 -13.34 -10.52 -5.67
N ARG A 86 -12.67 -10.90 -6.76
CA ARG A 86 -11.37 -11.55 -6.74
C ARG A 86 -10.33 -10.47 -7.03
N GLY A 87 -9.40 -10.27 -6.12
CA GLY A 87 -8.32 -9.31 -6.28
C GLY A 87 -7.02 -10.04 -6.57
N SER A 88 -6.27 -9.59 -7.58
CA SER A 88 -4.92 -10.09 -7.85
C SER A 88 -3.93 -9.18 -7.13
N ILE A 89 -3.22 -9.73 -6.14
CA ILE A 89 -2.20 -8.98 -5.41
C ILE A 89 -1.04 -8.59 -6.35
N SER A 90 -0.74 -9.44 -7.34
CA SER A 90 0.31 -9.19 -8.33
C SER A 90 -0.01 -7.93 -9.16
N ASP A 91 -1.26 -7.78 -9.60
CA ASP A 91 -1.69 -6.60 -10.35
C ASP A 91 -1.69 -5.34 -9.48
N ALA A 92 -2.09 -5.46 -8.21
CA ALA A 92 -2.02 -4.37 -7.25
C ALA A 92 -0.57 -3.89 -7.03
N PHE A 93 0.38 -4.82 -6.94
CA PHE A 93 1.81 -4.51 -6.89
C PHE A 93 2.30 -3.81 -8.16
N MET A 94 1.93 -4.33 -9.34
CA MET A 94 2.31 -3.71 -10.61
C MET A 94 1.73 -2.30 -10.74
N ASN A 95 0.48 -2.09 -10.33
CA ASN A 95 -0.15 -0.78 -10.32
C ASN A 95 0.50 0.17 -9.31
N ALA A 96 0.89 -0.33 -8.13
CA ALA A 96 1.65 0.44 -7.14
C ALA A 96 3.00 0.92 -7.68
N LEU A 97 3.77 0.03 -8.33
CA LEU A 97 5.05 0.39 -8.93
C LEU A 97 4.88 1.40 -10.08
N LYS A 98 3.88 1.22 -10.95
CA LYS A 98 3.53 2.19 -11.98
C LYS A 98 3.18 3.55 -11.37
N PHE A 99 2.38 3.57 -10.30
CA PHE A 99 2.00 4.80 -9.60
C PHE A 99 3.22 5.54 -9.02
N ILE A 100 4.16 4.81 -8.41
CA ILE A 100 5.43 5.38 -7.91
C ILE A 100 6.27 5.96 -9.07
N ASN A 101 6.35 5.26 -10.20
CA ASN A 101 7.14 5.73 -11.35
C ASN A 101 6.54 7.01 -11.95
N VAL A 102 5.21 7.10 -12.05
CA VAL A 102 4.53 8.33 -12.46
C VAL A 102 4.83 9.46 -11.47
N HIS A 103 4.82 9.16 -10.18
CA HIS A 103 5.17 10.13 -9.14
C HIS A 103 6.61 10.66 -9.30
N ARG A 104 7.59 9.77 -9.51
CA ARG A 104 9.01 10.15 -9.72
C ARG A 104 9.24 10.96 -10.99
N ALA A 105 8.50 10.65 -12.06
CA ALA A 105 8.53 11.43 -13.29
C ALA A 105 7.96 12.85 -13.08
N GLN A 106 6.88 12.99 -12.30
CA GLN A 106 6.29 14.29 -11.99
C GLN A 106 7.16 15.15 -11.06
N THR A 107 7.87 14.55 -10.11
CA THR A 107 8.79 15.27 -9.21
C THR A 107 10.14 15.58 -9.85
N GLY A 108 10.44 15.01 -11.01
CA GLY A 108 11.70 15.24 -11.72
C GLY A 108 12.91 14.63 -11.01
N ILE A 109 12.69 13.59 -10.19
CA ILE A 109 13.77 12.85 -9.52
C ILE A 109 14.52 12.00 -10.56
N ASP A 110 13.76 11.36 -11.46
CA ASP A 110 14.31 10.56 -12.54
C ASP A 110 14.48 11.42 -13.81
N ASN A 111 15.61 12.13 -13.89
CA ASN A 111 15.97 12.93 -15.07
C ASN A 111 16.70 12.08 -16.11
N TYR A 112 15.96 11.59 -17.10
CA TYR A 112 16.56 10.90 -18.24
C TYR A 112 17.42 11.87 -19.06
N GLY A 113 18.68 11.49 -19.32
CA GLY A 113 19.62 12.28 -20.15
C GLY A 113 20.49 13.29 -19.40
N CYS A 114 20.22 13.57 -18.12
CA CYS A 114 21.00 14.53 -17.31
C CYS A 114 21.89 13.86 -16.24
N GLY A 115 22.10 12.54 -16.32
CA GLY A 115 22.82 11.77 -15.32
C GLY A 115 21.96 11.42 -14.08
N ARG A 116 22.57 10.76 -13.09
CA ARG A 116 21.91 10.42 -11.81
C ARG A 116 22.49 11.28 -10.69
N PHE A 117 21.61 11.84 -9.86
CA PHE A 117 21.98 12.59 -8.67
C PHE A 117 21.71 11.75 -7.42
N PRO A 118 22.73 11.18 -6.75
CA PRO A 118 22.53 10.30 -5.60
C PRO A 118 21.82 10.97 -4.42
N THR A 119 21.87 12.29 -4.33
CA THR A 119 21.17 13.10 -3.32
C THR A 119 19.66 13.20 -3.56
N TYR A 120 19.20 12.97 -4.80
CA TYR A 120 17.78 12.94 -5.16
C TYR A 120 17.28 11.51 -5.05
N PHE A 121 17.02 11.09 -3.82
CA PHE A 121 16.34 9.83 -3.56
C PHE A 121 15.07 10.07 -2.76
N GLU A 122 14.01 9.38 -3.18
CA GLU A 122 12.75 9.34 -2.46
C GLU A 122 12.52 7.89 -1.99
N PRO A 123 12.74 7.62 -0.69
CA PRO A 123 12.58 6.28 -0.15
C PRO A 123 11.10 5.90 -0.17
N VAL A 124 10.82 4.70 -0.70
CA VAL A 124 9.48 4.13 -0.76
C VAL A 124 9.48 2.80 -0.03
N VAL A 125 8.57 2.65 0.94
CA VAL A 125 8.36 1.41 1.68
C VAL A 125 6.97 0.89 1.33
N LEU A 126 6.91 -0.35 0.82
CA LEU A 126 5.66 -1.01 0.46
C LEU A 126 5.25 -1.96 1.58
N PHE A 127 4.01 -1.82 2.05
CA PHE A 127 3.38 -2.75 2.98
C PHE A 127 2.21 -3.42 2.27
N ALA A 128 2.34 -4.70 1.97
CA ALA A 128 1.24 -5.50 1.46
C ALA A 128 0.57 -6.26 2.60
N ILE A 129 -0.73 -6.02 2.78
CA ILE A 129 -1.58 -6.71 3.74
C ILE A 129 -2.58 -7.53 2.93
N THR A 130 -2.42 -8.84 2.97
CA THR A 130 -3.24 -9.80 2.25
C THR A 130 -3.42 -11.06 3.08
N ASP A 131 -4.41 -11.86 2.74
CA ASP A 131 -4.54 -13.21 3.28
C ASP A 131 -3.57 -14.17 2.57
N SER A 132 -3.46 -15.40 3.07
CA SER A 132 -2.60 -16.41 2.46
C SER A 132 -3.13 -16.95 1.12
N THR A 133 -4.38 -16.67 0.75
CA THR A 133 -4.99 -17.23 -0.47
C THR A 133 -4.52 -16.50 -1.72
N SER A 134 -4.37 -15.18 -1.65
CA SER A 134 -3.85 -14.35 -2.75
C SER A 134 -2.33 -14.50 -2.96
N VAL A 135 -1.60 -15.12 -2.02
CA VAL A 135 -0.15 -15.37 -2.13
C VAL A 135 0.19 -16.36 -3.25
N ALA A 136 -0.75 -17.23 -3.64
CA ALA A 136 -0.56 -18.16 -4.75
C ALA A 136 -0.37 -17.43 -6.09
N ASP A 137 -0.85 -16.20 -6.23
CA ASP A 137 -0.70 -15.42 -7.46
C ASP A 137 0.67 -14.70 -7.53
N ILE A 138 1.47 -14.74 -6.46
CA ILE A 138 2.82 -14.16 -6.44
C ILE A 138 3.78 -15.11 -7.19
N PRO A 139 4.60 -14.59 -8.14
CA PRO A 139 5.59 -15.41 -8.84
C PRO A 139 6.53 -16.10 -7.84
N PRO A 140 6.97 -17.34 -8.13
CA PRO A 140 7.77 -18.14 -7.21
C PRO A 140 9.05 -17.43 -6.75
N ASP A 141 9.67 -16.62 -7.61
CA ASP A 141 10.88 -15.84 -7.30
C ASP A 141 10.68 -14.79 -6.20
N PHE A 142 9.43 -14.35 -5.98
CA PHE A 142 9.06 -13.37 -4.96
C PHE A 142 8.38 -13.98 -3.74
N ARG A 143 8.15 -15.30 -3.73
CA ARG A 143 7.66 -15.99 -2.54
C ARG A 143 8.81 -16.09 -1.55
N VAL A 144 8.68 -15.41 -0.41
CA VAL A 144 9.60 -15.63 0.72
C VAL A 144 9.58 -17.13 1.00
N GLY A 145 10.73 -17.78 0.86
CA GLY A 145 10.87 -19.21 1.10
C GLY A 145 10.25 -19.55 2.43
N ILE A 146 9.08 -20.19 2.40
CA ILE A 146 8.53 -20.86 3.56
C ILE A 146 9.56 -21.96 3.80
N LEU A 147 10.48 -21.73 4.74
CA LEU A 147 11.37 -22.75 5.23
C LEU A 147 10.48 -23.89 5.71
N GLU A 148 10.56 -25.02 5.02
CA GLU A 148 10.07 -26.30 5.52
C GLU A 148 10.71 -26.65 6.87
#